data_AF-A0A3N5M858-F1
#
_entry.id   AF-A0A3N5M858-F1
#
_cell.length_a   1.000
_cell.length_b   1.000
_cell.length_c   1.000
_cell.angle_alpha   90.00
_cell.angle_beta   90.00
_cell.angle_gamma   90.00
#
_symmetry.space_group_name_H-M   'P 1'
#
loop_
_entity.id
_entity.type
_entity.pdbx_description
1 polymer ?
#
loop_
_entity_poly.entity_id
_entity_poly.type
_entity_poly.pdbx_seq_one_letter_code
_entity_poly.pdbx_strand_id
1 'polypeptide(L)'
;MIPQIYIMAALALVLSVGLWGGLNYLFTGRQKRYFWLLVLGLPLSAIANLVFKAQLAEWVGRAAQIEPYLGLAAPAWFVAYKVMLTPLVEETLKAAPLLLRPVWKMVTSRARALWVGFALGVSFGLGEAAFLAYGIAQAGVYNDLPWYAFTGYLNERLLACFAHGVLTAILVTGLQRGGWFTLYGFGASMGLHLFLNAPSILYALKWISFELYNFSLVIPFIVLAVIFERMRRAAREAKEDQRGDEVVYWQRESNGSRE
;
A
#
# COMPACT_ATOMS: atom_id res chain seq x y z
N MET A 1 4.14 -30.99 -8.08
CA MET A 1 5.27 -30.04 -8.10
C MET A 1 4.81 -28.73 -7.49
N ILE A 2 5.65 -28.01 -6.74
CA ILE A 2 5.30 -26.71 -6.17
C ILE A 2 5.29 -25.68 -7.31
N PRO A 3 4.20 -24.91 -7.52
CA PRO A 3 4.18 -23.82 -8.49
C PRO A 3 5.32 -22.82 -8.24
N GLN A 4 6.12 -22.55 -9.27
CA GLN A 4 7.35 -21.77 -9.16
C GLN A 4 7.10 -20.31 -8.73
N ILE A 5 5.91 -19.77 -9.03
CA ILE A 5 5.48 -18.45 -8.53
C ILE A 5 5.54 -18.34 -7.01
N TYR A 6 5.34 -19.42 -6.25
CA TYR A 6 5.41 -19.35 -4.78
C TYR A 6 6.82 -19.05 -4.27
N ILE A 7 7.86 -19.47 -4.98
CA ILE A 7 9.25 -19.12 -4.65
C ILE A 7 9.44 -17.61 -4.81
N MET A 8 9.00 -17.06 -5.95
CA MET A 8 9.10 -15.62 -6.20
C MET A 8 8.22 -14.80 -5.23
N ALA A 9 7.04 -15.30 -4.88
CA ALA A 9 6.16 -14.68 -3.90
C ALA A 9 6.82 -14.62 -2.52
N ALA A 10 7.47 -15.70 -2.08
CA ALA A 10 8.23 -15.72 -0.83
C ALA A 10 9.36 -14.67 -0.85
N LEU A 11 10.11 -14.56 -1.96
CA LEU A 11 11.14 -13.52 -2.12
C LEU A 11 10.54 -12.11 -2.06
N ALA A 12 9.44 -11.86 -2.76
CA ALA A 12 8.76 -10.57 -2.74
C ALA A 12 8.27 -10.17 -1.35
N LEU A 13 7.74 -11.12 -0.59
CA LEU A 13 7.29 -10.91 0.79
C LEU A 13 8.46 -10.61 1.73
N VAL A 14 9.53 -11.41 1.69
CA VAL A 14 10.72 -11.22 2.53
C VAL A 14 11.38 -9.87 2.24
N LEU A 15 11.57 -9.53 0.96
CA LEU A 15 12.15 -8.26 0.56
C LEU A 15 11.26 -7.07 0.94
N SER A 16 9.94 -7.18 0.74
CA SER A 16 9.00 -6.11 1.13
C SER A 16 8.96 -5.90 2.64
N VAL A 17 8.93 -6.96 3.44
CA VAL A 17 9.00 -6.87 4.91
C VAL A 17 10.34 -6.29 5.35
N GLY A 18 11.46 -6.74 4.76
CA GLY A 18 12.79 -6.25 5.07
C GLY A 18 12.96 -4.77 4.76
N LEU A 19 12.58 -4.33 3.57
CA LEU A 19 12.71 -2.93 3.12
C LEU A 19 11.75 -2.01 3.88
N TRP A 20 10.45 -2.31 3.85
CA TRP A 20 9.44 -1.38 4.37
C TRP A 20 9.30 -1.49 5.89
N GLY A 21 9.46 -2.69 6.44
CA GLY A 21 9.58 -2.91 7.89
C GLY A 21 10.87 -2.31 8.44
N GLY A 22 11.99 -2.45 7.72
CA GLY A 22 13.26 -1.80 8.06
C GLY A 22 13.17 -0.28 8.06
N LEU A 23 12.55 0.30 7.01
CA LEU A 23 12.30 1.74 6.92
C LEU A 23 11.42 2.22 8.09
N ASN A 24 10.32 1.53 8.38
CA ASN A 24 9.47 1.84 9.52
C ASN A 24 10.27 1.78 10.84
N TYR A 25 11.07 0.74 11.03
CA TYR A 25 11.90 0.55 12.22
C TYR A 25 12.93 1.68 12.41
N LEU A 26 13.62 2.08 11.34
CA LEU A 26 14.62 3.15 11.37
C LEU A 26 14.00 4.51 11.67
N PHE A 27 12.91 4.89 10.98
CA PHE A 27 12.36 6.23 11.09
C PHE A 27 11.42 6.44 12.28
N THR A 28 10.94 5.37 12.91
CA THR A 28 10.09 5.45 14.12
C THR A 28 10.84 5.32 15.43
N GLY A 29 12.18 5.22 15.39
CA GLY A 29 12.98 4.99 16.60
C GLY A 29 12.75 3.58 17.17
N ARG A 30 12.69 2.58 16.29
CA ARG A 30 12.63 1.14 16.67
C ARG A 30 11.34 0.72 17.38
N GLN A 31 10.24 1.40 17.13
CA GLN A 31 8.96 1.11 17.77
C GLN A 31 8.32 -0.17 17.22
N LYS A 32 8.57 -1.30 17.91
CA LYS A 32 8.06 -2.64 17.54
C LYS A 32 6.53 -2.73 17.40
N ARG A 33 5.77 -1.83 18.02
CA ARG A 33 4.30 -1.83 17.99
C ARG A 33 3.71 -1.75 16.57
N TYR A 34 4.40 -1.14 15.61
CA TYR A 34 3.90 -1.06 14.23
C TYR A 34 3.99 -2.40 13.48
N PHE A 35 4.86 -3.32 13.91
CA PHE A 35 4.94 -4.65 13.31
C PHE A 35 3.69 -5.49 13.55
N TRP A 36 3.01 -5.30 14.69
CA TRP A 36 1.73 -5.97 14.93
C TRP A 36 0.65 -5.57 13.94
N LEU A 37 0.72 -4.36 13.38
CA LEU A 37 -0.21 -3.90 12.33
C LEU A 37 -0.01 -4.67 11.02
N LEU A 38 1.18 -5.26 10.81
CA LEU A 38 1.44 -6.10 9.64
C LEU A 38 0.60 -7.37 9.63
N VAL A 39 0.06 -7.81 10.76
CA VAL A 39 -0.82 -9.00 10.80
C VAL A 39 -2.25 -8.64 10.40
N LEU A 40 -2.70 -7.43 10.72
CA LEU A 40 -4.11 -7.03 10.58
C LEU A 40 -4.51 -6.79 9.12
N GLY A 41 -3.61 -6.31 8.27
CA GLY A 41 -3.89 -6.03 6.86
C GLY A 41 -3.71 -7.22 5.91
N LEU A 42 -2.95 -8.25 6.30
CA LEU A 42 -2.68 -9.43 5.47
C LEU A 42 -3.95 -10.09 4.89
N PRO A 43 -4.99 -10.41 5.70
CA PRO A 43 -6.19 -11.04 5.15
C PRO A 43 -7.06 -10.06 4.34
N LEU A 44 -6.86 -8.75 4.49
CA LEU A 44 -7.79 -7.74 3.97
C LEU A 44 -7.77 -7.67 2.44
N SER A 45 -6.65 -7.98 1.78
CA SER A 45 -6.64 -8.03 0.31
C SER A 45 -7.50 -9.18 -0.23
N ALA A 46 -7.41 -10.37 0.37
CA ALA A 46 -8.27 -11.49 0.00
C ALA A 46 -9.75 -11.18 0.27
N ILE A 47 -10.06 -10.59 1.43
CA ILE A 47 -11.43 -10.15 1.77
C ILE A 47 -11.93 -9.11 0.77
N ALA A 48 -11.12 -8.09 0.44
CA ALA A 48 -11.46 -7.07 -0.54
C ALA A 48 -11.82 -7.68 -1.89
N ASN A 49 -11.00 -8.60 -2.39
CA ASN A 49 -11.20 -9.22 -3.69
C ASN A 49 -12.39 -10.20 -3.71
N LEU A 50 -12.45 -11.13 -2.76
CA LEU A 50 -13.41 -12.25 -2.79
C LEU A 50 -14.79 -11.87 -2.24
N VAL A 51 -14.84 -11.10 -1.15
CA VAL A 51 -16.09 -10.80 -0.43
C VAL A 51 -16.74 -9.53 -0.96
N PHE A 52 -15.97 -8.51 -1.31
CA PHE A 52 -16.52 -7.21 -1.70
C PHE A 52 -16.48 -6.98 -3.21
N LYS A 53 -15.29 -6.93 -3.83
CA LYS A 53 -15.15 -6.55 -5.25
C LYS A 53 -15.86 -7.55 -6.17
N ALA A 54 -15.64 -8.85 -5.99
CA ALA A 54 -16.30 -9.88 -6.81
C ALA A 54 -17.83 -9.82 -6.66
N GLN A 55 -18.33 -9.83 -5.42
CA GLN A 55 -19.76 -9.85 -5.15
C GLN A 55 -20.47 -8.58 -5.66
N LEU A 56 -19.88 -7.41 -5.46
CA LEU A 56 -20.44 -6.15 -5.95
C LEU A 56 -20.43 -6.07 -7.49
N ALA A 57 -19.34 -6.51 -8.13
CA ALA A 57 -19.26 -6.55 -9.59
C ALA A 57 -20.30 -7.52 -10.19
N GLU A 58 -20.48 -8.70 -9.60
CA GLU A 58 -21.49 -9.67 -10.02
C GLU A 58 -22.92 -9.16 -9.78
N TRP A 59 -23.17 -8.51 -8.64
CA TRP A 59 -24.47 -7.95 -8.32
C TRP A 59 -24.87 -6.84 -9.31
N VAL A 60 -23.99 -5.86 -9.54
CA VAL A 60 -24.24 -4.77 -10.51
C VAL A 60 -24.32 -5.32 -11.93
N GLY A 61 -23.45 -6.28 -12.29
CA GLY A 61 -23.48 -6.92 -13.61
C GLY A 61 -24.80 -7.63 -13.88
N ARG A 62 -25.30 -8.42 -12.92
CA ARG A 62 -26.62 -9.09 -13.03
C ARG A 62 -27.77 -8.09 -13.11
N ALA A 63 -27.76 -7.05 -12.28
CA ALA A 63 -28.80 -6.02 -12.30
C ALA A 63 -28.84 -5.27 -13.64
N ALA A 64 -27.69 -5.11 -14.28
CA ALA A 64 -27.56 -4.48 -15.59
C ALA A 64 -27.60 -5.45 -16.78
N GLN A 65 -27.88 -6.73 -16.54
CA GLN A 65 -27.91 -7.79 -17.57
C GLN A 65 -26.61 -7.89 -18.40
N ILE A 66 -25.47 -7.63 -17.77
CA ILE A 66 -24.14 -7.74 -18.38
C ILE A 66 -23.64 -9.17 -18.19
N GLU A 67 -23.23 -9.82 -19.29
CA GLU A 67 -22.67 -11.17 -19.23
C GLU A 67 -21.38 -11.21 -18.39
N PRO A 68 -21.18 -12.27 -17.58
CA PRO A 68 -19.92 -12.48 -16.86
C PRO A 68 -18.72 -12.55 -17.81
N TYR A 69 -17.54 -12.17 -17.31
CA TYR A 69 -16.26 -12.35 -18.00
C TYR A 69 -16.05 -11.60 -19.33
N LEU A 70 -16.93 -10.65 -19.70
CA LEU A 70 -16.73 -9.81 -20.89
C LEU A 70 -15.43 -8.97 -20.86
N GLY A 71 -14.81 -8.81 -19.68
CA GLY A 71 -13.55 -8.07 -19.56
C GLY A 71 -13.70 -6.63 -20.05
N LEU A 72 -12.91 -6.25 -21.05
CA LEU A 72 -12.94 -4.92 -21.68
C LEU A 72 -14.04 -4.77 -22.75
N ALA A 73 -14.71 -5.86 -23.13
CA ALA A 73 -15.86 -5.82 -24.05
C ALA A 73 -17.17 -5.41 -23.36
N ALA A 74 -17.16 -5.29 -22.02
CA ALA A 74 -18.32 -4.80 -21.28
C ALA A 74 -18.59 -3.31 -21.59
N PRO A 75 -19.83 -2.81 -21.37
CA PRO A 75 -20.16 -1.41 -21.54
C PRO A 75 -19.19 -0.48 -20.80
N ALA A 76 -18.81 0.65 -21.42
CA ALA A 76 -17.78 1.55 -20.89
C ALA A 76 -18.06 2.03 -19.46
N TRP A 77 -19.33 2.30 -19.12
CA TRP A 77 -19.72 2.68 -17.77
C TRP A 77 -19.46 1.57 -16.74
N PHE A 78 -19.61 0.30 -17.12
CA PHE A 78 -19.37 -0.84 -16.24
C PHE A 78 -17.88 -1.11 -16.06
N VAL A 79 -17.08 -0.91 -17.11
CA VAL A 79 -15.62 -0.90 -17.00
C VAL A 79 -15.17 0.21 -16.05
N ALA A 80 -15.68 1.43 -16.23
CA ALA A 80 -15.39 2.55 -15.34
C ALA A 80 -15.80 2.24 -13.88
N TYR A 81 -16.98 1.64 -13.68
CA TYR A 81 -17.43 1.17 -12.37
C TYR A 81 -16.44 0.17 -11.76
N LYS A 82 -16.02 -0.87 -12.47
CA LYS A 82 -15.05 -1.86 -11.97
C LYS A 82 -13.69 -1.23 -11.63
N VAL A 83 -13.25 -0.28 -12.44
CA VAL A 83 -12.01 0.47 -12.19
C VAL A 83 -12.13 1.30 -10.90
N MET A 84 -13.25 2.00 -10.68
CA MET A 84 -13.51 2.76 -9.44
C MET A 84 -13.74 1.87 -8.22
N LEU A 85 -14.33 0.69 -8.40
CA LEU A 85 -14.67 -0.23 -7.33
C LEU A 85 -13.42 -0.68 -6.56
N THR A 86 -12.30 -0.85 -7.27
CA THR A 86 -11.03 -1.30 -6.69
C THR A 86 -10.53 -0.34 -5.59
N PRO A 87 -10.17 0.91 -5.87
CA PRO A 87 -9.72 1.83 -4.84
C PRO A 87 -10.81 2.13 -3.81
N LEU A 88 -12.09 2.19 -4.20
CA LEU A 88 -13.18 2.44 -3.25
C LEU A 88 -13.22 1.39 -2.13
N VAL A 89 -13.16 0.11 -2.51
CA VAL A 89 -13.22 -1.01 -1.56
C VAL A 89 -11.90 -1.13 -0.81
N GLU A 90 -10.77 -1.08 -1.53
CA GLU A 90 -9.49 -1.37 -0.90
C GLU A 90 -9.03 -0.28 0.04
N GLU A 91 -9.18 1.01 -0.30
CA GLU A 91 -8.80 2.10 0.60
C GLU A 91 -9.66 2.09 1.88
N THR A 92 -10.95 1.78 1.74
CA THR A 92 -11.85 1.59 2.90
C THR A 92 -11.36 0.44 3.79
N LEU A 93 -11.09 -0.73 3.21
CA LEU A 93 -10.68 -1.90 3.99
C LEU A 93 -9.30 -1.75 4.60
N LYS A 94 -8.34 -1.11 3.93
CA LYS A 94 -7.01 -0.80 4.50
C LYS A 94 -7.12 0.00 5.81
N ALA A 95 -8.11 0.90 5.91
CA ALA A 95 -8.38 1.67 7.12
C ALA A 95 -9.28 0.95 8.14
N ALA A 96 -9.96 -0.15 7.77
CA ALA A 96 -10.89 -0.87 8.66
C ALA A 96 -10.28 -1.33 10.01
N PRO A 97 -8.99 -1.69 10.12
CA PRO A 97 -8.37 -1.99 11.41
C PRO A 97 -8.47 -0.83 12.43
N LEU A 98 -8.67 0.41 11.98
CA LEU A 98 -8.91 1.56 12.88
C LEU A 98 -10.24 1.49 13.63
N LEU A 99 -11.19 0.65 13.19
CA LEU A 99 -12.41 0.37 13.95
C LEU A 99 -12.08 -0.33 15.28
N LEU A 100 -10.93 -0.99 15.37
CA LEU A 100 -10.44 -1.57 16.62
C LEU A 100 -9.85 -0.48 17.51
N ARG A 101 -10.43 -0.32 18.70
CA ARG A 101 -10.00 0.68 19.70
C ARG A 101 -8.49 0.67 19.97
N PRO A 102 -7.79 -0.48 20.08
CA PRO A 102 -6.34 -0.50 20.28
C PRO A 102 -5.55 0.17 19.15
N VAL A 103 -5.98 -0.03 17.90
CA VAL A 103 -5.33 0.55 16.72
C VAL A 103 -5.64 2.05 16.64
N TRP A 104 -6.90 2.46 16.84
CA TRP A 104 -7.27 3.88 16.87
C TRP A 104 -6.49 4.67 17.93
N LYS A 105 -6.28 4.09 19.12
CA LYS A 105 -5.45 4.69 20.18
C LYS A 105 -3.98 4.91 19.79
N MET A 106 -3.50 4.33 18.70
CA MET A 106 -2.16 4.61 18.18
C MET A 106 -2.13 5.93 17.37
N VAL A 107 -3.26 6.37 16.82
CA VAL A 107 -3.40 7.51 15.89
C VAL A 107 -3.54 8.84 16.65
N THR A 108 -2.66 9.11 17.63
CA THR A 108 -2.78 10.29 18.52
C THR A 108 -2.09 11.55 17.99
N SER A 109 -1.31 11.44 16.92
CA SER A 109 -0.60 12.57 16.30
C SER A 109 -0.42 12.32 14.81
N ARG A 110 -0.12 13.36 14.04
CA ARG A 110 0.16 13.25 12.59
C ARG A 110 1.26 12.23 12.29
N ALA A 111 2.35 12.25 13.06
CA ALA A 111 3.45 11.30 12.90
C ALA A 111 3.00 9.86 13.16
N ARG A 112 2.21 9.62 14.22
CA ARG A 112 1.70 8.27 14.47
C ARG A 112 0.66 7.84 13.44
N ALA A 113 -0.19 8.75 12.97
CA ALA A 113 -1.17 8.48 11.91
C ALA A 113 -0.48 8.07 10.61
N LEU A 114 0.57 8.79 10.20
CA LEU A 114 1.41 8.46 9.06
C LEU A 114 1.93 7.02 9.16
N TRP A 115 2.56 6.66 10.28
CA TRP A 115 3.21 5.35 10.43
C TRP A 115 2.23 4.20 10.67
N VAL A 116 1.10 4.45 11.36
CA VAL A 116 0.00 3.48 11.46
C VAL A 116 -0.56 3.21 10.08
N GLY A 117 -0.90 4.26 9.31
CA GLY A 117 -1.43 4.10 7.96
C GLY A 117 -0.42 3.41 7.04
N PHE A 118 0.85 3.80 7.08
CA PHE A 118 1.90 3.15 6.29
C PHE A 118 2.02 1.66 6.61
N ALA A 119 2.04 1.28 7.89
CA ALA A 119 2.13 -0.13 8.28
C ALA A 119 0.90 -0.94 7.85
N LEU A 120 -0.31 -0.39 8.00
CA LEU A 120 -1.54 -1.05 7.54
C LEU A 120 -1.58 -1.20 6.02
N GLY A 121 -1.14 -0.19 5.27
CA GLY A 121 -1.07 -0.23 3.82
C GLY A 121 -0.04 -1.24 3.31
N VAL A 122 1.16 -1.27 3.88
CA VAL A 122 2.18 -2.29 3.57
C VAL A 122 1.65 -3.69 3.88
N SER A 123 0.98 -3.87 5.02
CA SER A 123 0.33 -5.12 5.39
C SER A 123 -0.66 -5.61 4.34
N PHE A 124 -1.51 -4.71 3.83
CA PHE A 124 -2.43 -5.02 2.76
C PHE A 124 -1.69 -5.43 1.47
N GLY A 125 -0.64 -4.70 1.10
CA GLY A 125 0.17 -5.02 -0.10
C GLY A 125 0.88 -6.37 -0.01
N LEU A 126 1.35 -6.76 1.18
CA LEU A 126 1.89 -8.11 1.43
C LEU A 126 0.80 -9.17 1.23
N GLY A 127 -0.39 -8.92 1.76
CA GLY A 127 -1.55 -9.79 1.58
C GLY A 127 -1.94 -9.92 0.10
N GLU A 128 -1.91 -8.81 -0.63
CA GLU A 128 -2.20 -8.78 -2.06
C GLU A 128 -1.16 -9.56 -2.87
N ALA A 129 0.13 -9.42 -2.56
CA ALA A 129 1.17 -10.24 -3.19
C ALA A 129 0.86 -11.73 -3.01
N ALA A 130 0.64 -12.19 -1.78
CA ALA A 130 0.30 -13.59 -1.52
C ALA A 130 -0.97 -14.04 -2.26
N PHE A 131 -2.01 -13.21 -2.28
CA PHE A 131 -3.27 -13.48 -2.97
C PHE A 131 -3.10 -13.62 -4.50
N LEU A 132 -2.34 -12.71 -5.12
CA LEU A 132 -2.07 -12.77 -6.56
C LEU A 132 -1.20 -13.98 -6.93
N ALA A 133 -0.18 -14.30 -6.14
CA ALA A 133 0.62 -15.49 -6.34
C ALA A 133 -0.22 -16.77 -6.30
N TYR A 134 -1.19 -16.84 -5.37
CA TYR A 134 -2.18 -17.91 -5.35
C TYR A 134 -3.00 -17.96 -6.64
N GLY A 135 -3.54 -16.83 -7.10
CA GLY A 135 -4.29 -16.77 -8.36
C GLY A 135 -3.48 -17.22 -9.58
N ILE A 136 -2.22 -16.76 -9.70
CA ILE A 136 -1.30 -17.16 -10.78
C ILE A 136 -1.05 -18.66 -10.75
N ALA A 137 -0.85 -19.25 -9.57
CA ALA A 137 -0.65 -20.69 -9.42
C ALA A 137 -1.89 -21.51 -9.84
N GLN A 138 -3.10 -21.01 -9.57
CA GLN A 138 -4.34 -21.69 -9.96
C GLN A 138 -4.64 -21.61 -11.46
N ALA A 139 -4.11 -20.60 -12.17
CA ALA A 139 -4.36 -20.44 -13.60
C ALA A 139 -3.73 -21.55 -14.46
N GLY A 140 -2.71 -22.25 -13.95
CA GLY A 140 -2.04 -23.39 -14.61
C GLY A 140 -1.18 -23.04 -15.84
N VAL A 141 -1.50 -21.95 -16.55
CA VAL A 141 -0.81 -21.52 -17.78
C VAL A 141 0.67 -21.14 -17.59
N TYR A 142 1.11 -20.95 -16.35
CA TYR A 142 2.49 -20.57 -16.01
C TYR A 142 3.27 -21.69 -15.31
N ASN A 143 2.75 -22.91 -15.27
CA ASN A 143 3.36 -24.02 -14.52
C ASN A 143 4.76 -24.41 -15.01
N ASP A 144 5.03 -24.21 -16.30
CA ASP A 144 6.31 -24.53 -16.93
C ASP A 144 7.35 -23.40 -16.81
N LEU A 145 6.94 -22.23 -16.31
CA LEU A 145 7.86 -21.11 -16.15
C LEU A 145 8.74 -21.31 -14.91
N PRO A 146 10.06 -21.11 -15.01
CA PRO A 146 10.95 -21.12 -13.86
C PRO A 146 10.68 -19.91 -12.96
N TRP A 147 11.00 -20.01 -11.67
CA TRP A 147 10.68 -18.96 -10.69
C TRP A 147 11.24 -17.58 -11.07
N TYR A 148 12.42 -17.53 -11.70
CA TYR A 148 13.06 -16.27 -12.11
C TYR A 148 12.38 -15.58 -13.30
N ALA A 149 11.45 -16.25 -14.00
CA ALA A 149 10.64 -15.60 -15.03
C ALA A 149 9.60 -14.63 -14.42
N PHE A 150 9.34 -14.74 -13.11
CA PHE A 150 8.40 -13.88 -12.38
C PHE A 150 9.06 -12.62 -11.78
N THR A 151 10.21 -12.17 -12.31
CA THR A 151 10.87 -10.92 -11.85
C THR A 151 10.00 -9.68 -12.00
N GLY A 152 9.16 -9.63 -13.04
CA GLY A 152 8.15 -8.57 -13.18
C GLY A 152 7.20 -8.51 -11.98
N TYR A 153 6.70 -9.68 -11.55
CA TYR A 153 5.87 -9.79 -10.35
C TYR A 153 6.62 -9.30 -9.10
N LEU A 154 7.88 -9.69 -8.91
CA LEU A 154 8.68 -9.19 -7.76
C LEU A 154 8.76 -7.66 -7.73
N ASN A 155 9.15 -7.05 -8.85
CA ASN A 155 9.31 -5.60 -8.95
C ASN A 155 7.99 -4.88 -8.68
N GLU A 156 6.92 -5.31 -9.33
CA GLU A 156 5.60 -4.72 -9.17
C GLU A 156 5.10 -4.85 -7.72
N ARG A 157 5.27 -6.01 -7.09
CA ARG A 157 4.81 -6.23 -5.71
C ARG A 157 5.60 -5.42 -4.68
N LEU A 158 6.90 -5.24 -4.88
CA LEU A 158 7.72 -4.37 -4.02
C LEU A 158 7.22 -2.92 -4.04
N LEU A 159 6.95 -2.40 -5.24
CA LEU A 159 6.43 -1.05 -5.45
C LEU A 159 4.99 -0.91 -4.95
N ALA A 160 4.13 -1.91 -5.20
CA ALA A 160 2.75 -1.94 -4.74
C ALA A 160 2.66 -1.92 -3.21
N CYS A 161 3.50 -2.69 -2.50
CA CYS A 161 3.54 -2.65 -1.03
C CYS A 161 3.84 -1.24 -0.51
N PHE A 162 4.83 -0.57 -1.09
CA PHE A 162 5.14 0.82 -0.74
C PHE A 162 3.98 1.75 -1.06
N ALA A 163 3.41 1.62 -2.27
CA ALA A 163 2.32 2.46 -2.73
C ALA A 163 1.12 2.36 -1.80
N HIS A 164 0.67 1.14 -1.47
CA HIS A 164 -0.40 0.93 -0.50
C HIS A 164 -0.08 1.53 0.86
N GLY A 165 1.17 1.42 1.33
CA GLY A 165 1.65 2.10 2.52
C GLY A 165 1.41 3.61 2.46
N VAL A 166 1.88 4.28 1.41
CA VAL A 166 1.73 5.74 1.26
C VAL A 166 0.26 6.16 1.15
N LEU A 167 -0.52 5.48 0.32
CA LEU A 167 -1.95 5.72 0.12
C LEU A 167 -2.72 5.63 1.45
N THR A 168 -2.49 4.55 2.19
CA THR A 168 -3.13 4.36 3.50
C THR A 168 -2.63 5.38 4.52
N ALA A 169 -1.36 5.80 4.47
CA ALA A 169 -0.86 6.89 5.31
C ALA A 169 -1.56 8.23 5.05
N ILE A 170 -1.88 8.55 3.78
CA ILE A 170 -2.66 9.74 3.40
C ILE A 170 -4.05 9.66 4.02
N LEU A 171 -4.74 8.54 3.83
CA LEU A 171 -6.08 8.31 4.38
C LEU A 171 -6.10 8.42 5.91
N VAL A 172 -5.23 7.68 6.60
CA VAL A 172 -5.21 7.66 8.08
C VAL A 172 -4.80 9.03 8.66
N THR A 173 -3.92 9.77 8.00
CA THR A 173 -3.59 11.14 8.41
C THR A 173 -4.78 12.09 8.21
N GLY A 174 -5.56 11.93 7.14
CA GLY A 174 -6.82 12.64 6.93
C GLY A 174 -7.84 12.34 8.02
N LEU A 175 -8.07 11.05 8.30
CA LEU A 175 -8.95 10.57 9.38
C LEU A 175 -8.56 11.13 10.75
N GLN A 176 -7.26 11.14 11.06
CA GLN A 176 -6.74 11.70 12.32
C GLN A 176 -7.07 13.17 12.48
N ARG A 177 -7.06 13.94 11.39
CA ARG A 177 -7.34 15.39 11.40
C ARG A 177 -8.84 15.67 11.47
N GLY A 178 -9.68 14.75 11.02
CA GLY A 178 -11.15 14.87 11.05
C GLY A 178 -11.71 15.92 10.07
N GLY A 179 -13.04 16.06 10.09
CA GLY A 179 -13.76 17.03 9.26
C GLY A 179 -13.48 16.87 7.76
N TRP A 180 -13.27 17.98 7.06
CA TRP A 180 -12.95 18.00 5.63
C TRP A 180 -11.66 17.23 5.29
N PHE A 181 -10.70 17.13 6.21
CA PHE A 181 -9.45 16.39 5.97
C PHE A 181 -9.66 14.88 5.84
N THR A 182 -10.74 14.33 6.42
CA THR A 182 -11.13 12.94 6.19
C THR A 182 -11.53 12.73 4.73
N LEU A 183 -12.41 13.60 4.20
CA LEU A 183 -12.87 13.51 2.81
C LEU A 183 -11.71 13.73 1.83
N TYR A 184 -10.86 14.71 2.11
CA TYR A 184 -9.66 14.95 1.32
C TYR A 184 -8.69 13.76 1.36
N GLY A 185 -8.41 13.18 2.53
CA GLY A 185 -7.52 12.03 2.66
C GLY A 185 -8.04 10.80 1.91
N PHE A 186 -9.35 10.55 1.98
CA PHE A 186 -9.99 9.47 1.24
C PHE A 186 -9.97 9.70 -0.27
N GLY A 187 -10.41 10.88 -0.72
CA GLY A 187 -10.41 11.24 -2.13
C GLY A 187 -9.01 11.26 -2.75
N ALA A 188 -8.01 11.78 -2.02
CA ALA A 188 -6.62 11.78 -2.46
C ALA A 188 -6.06 10.35 -2.56
N SER A 189 -6.35 9.48 -1.59
CA SER A 189 -5.92 8.08 -1.64
C SER A 189 -6.55 7.36 -2.85
N MET A 190 -7.86 7.51 -3.04
CA MET A 190 -8.56 6.92 -4.18
C MET A 190 -8.02 7.44 -5.52
N GLY A 191 -7.87 8.76 -5.67
CA GLY A 191 -7.37 9.38 -6.90
C GLY A 191 -5.95 8.93 -7.25
N LEU A 192 -5.06 8.89 -6.26
CA LEU A 192 -3.69 8.39 -6.46
C LEU A 192 -3.67 6.89 -6.78
N HIS A 193 -4.51 6.09 -6.14
CA HIS A 193 -4.64 4.67 -6.46
C HIS A 193 -5.13 4.45 -7.89
N LEU A 194 -6.12 5.22 -8.35
CA LEU A 194 -6.56 5.19 -9.74
C LEU A 194 -5.44 5.56 -10.71
N PHE A 195 -4.69 6.62 -10.40
CA PHE A 195 -3.54 7.03 -11.19
C PHE A 195 -2.48 5.91 -11.29
N LEU A 196 -2.22 5.21 -10.18
CA LEU A 196 -1.29 4.08 -10.14
C LEU A 196 -1.77 2.87 -10.95
N ASN A 197 -3.08 2.65 -11.02
CA ASN A 197 -3.67 1.56 -11.81
C ASN A 197 -3.85 1.92 -13.30
N ALA A 198 -3.76 3.20 -13.66
CA ALA A 198 -4.00 3.66 -15.03
C ALA A 198 -3.10 2.96 -16.05
N PRO A 199 -1.77 2.78 -15.84
CA PRO A 199 -0.94 2.09 -16.82
C PRO A 199 -1.35 0.63 -17.05
N SER A 200 -1.77 -0.10 -16.02
CA SER A 200 -2.26 -1.47 -16.17
C SER A 200 -3.51 -1.53 -17.05
N ILE A 201 -4.41 -0.55 -16.91
CA ILE A 201 -5.63 -0.44 -17.73
C ILE A 201 -5.27 -0.07 -19.17
N LEU A 202 -4.41 0.93 -19.35
CA LEU A 202 -3.94 1.37 -20.67
C LEU A 202 -3.21 0.24 -21.42
N TYR A 203 -2.43 -0.55 -20.70
CA TYR A 203 -1.75 -1.72 -21.25
C TYR A 203 -2.74 -2.82 -21.64
N ALA A 204 -3.72 -3.13 -20.77
CA ALA A 204 -4.77 -4.09 -21.08
C ALA A 204 -5.62 -3.68 -22.30
N LEU A 205 -5.84 -2.38 -22.49
CA LEU A 205 -6.50 -1.79 -23.67
C LEU A 205 -5.60 -1.77 -24.92
N LYS A 206 -4.33 -2.19 -24.80
CA LYS A 206 -3.30 -2.12 -25.86
C LYS A 206 -3.03 -0.70 -26.36
N TRP A 207 -3.26 0.32 -25.52
CA TRP A 207 -3.01 1.73 -25.84
C TRP A 207 -1.56 2.14 -25.59
N ILE A 208 -0.86 1.42 -24.71
CA ILE A 208 0.58 1.60 -24.45
C ILE A 208 1.32 0.29 -24.66
N SER A 209 2.59 0.37 -25.03
CA SER A 209 3.46 -0.79 -25.18
C SER A 209 3.88 -1.37 -23.82
N PHE A 210 4.46 -2.57 -23.83
CA PHE A 210 5.01 -3.19 -22.63
C PHE A 210 6.17 -2.38 -22.03
N GLU A 211 7.00 -1.75 -22.86
CA GLU A 211 8.11 -0.90 -22.44
C GLU A 211 7.58 0.35 -21.73
N LEU A 212 6.55 1.00 -22.28
CA LEU A 212 5.90 2.14 -21.65
C LEU A 212 5.23 1.76 -20.33
N TYR A 213 4.59 0.60 -20.26
CA TYR A 213 4.05 0.06 -19.01
C TYR A 213 5.14 -0.11 -17.95
N ASN A 214 6.27 -0.74 -18.27
CA ASN A 214 7.37 -0.89 -17.31
C ASN A 214 7.97 0.45 -16.87
N PHE A 215 8.16 1.39 -17.80
CA PHE A 215 8.65 2.73 -17.48
C PHE A 215 7.69 3.50 -16.57
N SER A 216 6.39 3.29 -16.77
CA SER A 216 5.34 3.91 -15.97
C SER A 216 5.30 3.43 -14.51
N LEU A 217 6.04 2.38 -14.13
CA LEU A 217 6.14 1.95 -12.72
C LEU A 217 7.07 2.87 -11.91
N VAL A 218 8.05 3.51 -12.57
CA VAL A 218 9.09 4.31 -11.90
C VAL A 218 8.57 5.69 -11.50
N ILE A 219 7.87 6.38 -12.40
CA ILE A 219 7.41 7.76 -12.18
C ILE A 219 6.46 7.85 -10.97
N PRO A 220 5.39 7.04 -10.88
CA PRO A 220 4.48 7.08 -9.74
C PRO A 220 5.18 6.72 -8.43
N PHE A 221 6.15 5.81 -8.45
CA PHE A 221 6.96 5.50 -7.26
C PHE A 221 7.71 6.74 -6.77
N ILE A 222 8.37 7.49 -7.65
CA ILE A 222 9.05 8.74 -7.29
C ILE A 222 8.05 9.76 -6.72
N VAL A 223 6.89 9.92 -7.37
CA VAL A 223 5.83 10.83 -6.89
C VAL A 223 5.37 10.45 -5.48
N LEU A 224 5.08 9.17 -5.23
CA LEU A 224 4.68 8.70 -3.90
C LEU A 224 5.80 8.85 -2.87
N ALA A 225 7.06 8.62 -3.25
CA ALA A 225 8.19 8.83 -2.36
C ALA A 225 8.33 10.31 -1.95
N VAL A 226 8.15 11.24 -2.89
CA VAL A 226 8.14 12.69 -2.61
C VAL A 226 6.96 13.06 -1.70
N ILE A 227 5.76 12.55 -1.97
CA ILE A 227 4.58 12.79 -1.13
C ILE A 227 4.84 12.28 0.29
N PHE A 228 5.30 11.04 0.43
CA PHE A 228 5.58 10.41 1.72
C PHE A 228 6.63 11.17 2.52
N GLU A 229 7.73 11.57 1.87
CA GLU A 229 8.78 12.35 2.52
C GLU A 229 8.29 13.73 2.98
N ARG A 230 7.48 14.41 2.17
CA ARG A 230 6.85 15.68 2.55
C ARG A 230 5.94 15.51 3.77
N MET A 231 5.11 14.46 3.78
CA MET A 231 4.25 14.16 4.92
C MET A 231 5.07 13.82 6.17
N ARG A 232 6.16 13.06 6.02
CA ARG A 232 7.07 12.69 7.12
C ARG A 232 7.71 13.91 7.76
N ARG A 233 8.19 14.87 6.96
CA ARG A 233 8.77 16.13 7.44
C ARG A 233 7.74 17.00 8.17
N ALA A 234 6.59 17.25 7.53
CA ALA A 234 5.50 18.03 8.13
C ALA A 234 4.94 17.39 9.42
N ALA A 235 5.10 16.08 9.60
CA ALA A 235 4.69 15.39 10.82
C ALA A 235 5.70 15.54 11.98
N ARG A 236 6.97 15.83 11.72
CA ARG A 236 8.01 16.09 12.74
C ARG A 236 7.93 17.51 13.32
N GLU A 237 7.72 18.48 12.44
CA GLU A 237 7.70 19.93 12.78
C GLU A 237 6.61 20.30 13.81
N ALA A 238 5.57 19.48 13.98
CA ALA A 238 4.43 19.85 14.80
C ALA A 238 4.66 19.80 16.33
N LYS A 239 5.71 19.13 16.85
CA LYS A 239 5.94 19.01 18.31
C LYS A 239 7.38 18.77 18.79
N GLU A 240 8.34 18.40 17.95
CA GLU A 240 9.71 18.08 18.43
C GLU A 240 10.55 19.33 18.76
N ASP A 241 10.28 20.50 18.16
CA ASP A 241 10.99 21.76 18.47
C ASP A 241 10.63 22.40 19.81
N GLN A 242 9.65 21.87 20.56
CA GLN A 242 9.28 22.39 21.89
C GLN A 242 9.84 21.57 23.06
N ARG A 243 10.50 20.44 22.79
CA ARG A 243 11.26 19.68 23.79
C ARG A 243 12.70 19.62 23.33
N GLY A 244 13.46 20.65 23.69
CA GLY A 244 14.90 20.73 23.48
C GLY A 244 15.67 19.68 24.30
N ASP A 245 15.46 18.40 24.02
CA ASP A 245 16.48 17.38 24.28
C ASP A 245 17.36 17.34 23.02
N GLU A 246 18.21 18.36 22.92
CA GLU A 246 19.33 18.36 22.00
C GLU A 246 20.14 17.09 22.28
N VAL A 247 20.13 16.13 21.35
CA VAL A 247 20.99 14.95 21.46
C VAL A 247 22.41 15.43 21.20
N VAL A 248 23.10 15.83 22.27
CA VAL A 248 24.51 16.19 22.25
C VAL A 248 25.31 14.92 21.99
N TYR A 249 25.75 14.72 20.74
CA TYR A 249 26.57 13.57 20.35
C TYR A 249 28.00 13.63 20.93
N TRP A 250 28.40 14.77 21.48
CA TRP A 250 29.76 14.99 21.98
C TRP A 250 29.82 16.05 23.06
N GLN A 251 30.02 15.65 24.31
CA GLN A 251 30.32 16.55 25.42
C GLN A 251 31.81 16.45 25.70
N ARG A 252 32.58 17.51 25.40
CA ARG A 252 34.00 17.56 25.73
C ARG A 252 34.12 17.64 27.25
N GLU A 253 34.68 16.62 27.89
CA GLU A 253 35.11 16.74 29.27
C GLU A 253 36.19 17.84 29.34
N SER A 254 35.80 19.03 29.81
CA SER A 254 36.78 20.02 30.24
C SER A 254 37.35 19.52 31.56
N ASN A 255 38.46 18.79 31.50
CA ASN A 255 39.31 18.57 32.66
C ASN A 255 39.83 19.94 33.11
N GLY A 256 39.11 20.54 34.06
CA GLY A 256 39.59 21.66 34.83
C GLY A 256 40.66 21.15 35.78
N SER A 257 41.92 21.16 35.33
CA SER A 257 43.07 21.17 36.24
C SER A 257 43.07 22.53 36.95
N ARG A 258 42.55 22.55 38.18
CA ARG A 258 42.97 23.52 39.19
C ARG A 258 44.27 23.01 39.79
N GLU A 259 45.37 23.62 39.38
CA GLU A 259 46.52 23.92 40.24
C GLU A 259 47.03 25.32 39.87
#